data_AF-A0A840V278-F1
#
_entry.id   AF-A0A840V278-F1
#
_cell.length_a   1.000
_cell.length_b   1.000
_cell.length_c   1.000
_cell.angle_alpha   90.00
_cell.angle_beta   90.00
_cell.angle_gamma   90.00
#
_symmetry.space_group_name_H-M   'P 1'
#
loop_
_entity.id
_entity.type
_entity.pdbx_description
1 polymer ?
#
loop_
_entity_poly.entity_id
_entity_poly.type
_entity_poly.pdbx_seq_one_letter_code
_entity_poly.pdbx_strand_id
1 'polypeptide(L)'
;MATDCFELQVFLYQITPKIWRRVAVPADFTFAQVHDALQAVLGWENKHPHEFRHGKGKRLVDVIGPVGLADQVPPGGSFQDEAQLTLADYVGRRRLPLRLLYRYDFAEEWIHELVIEKRSEQSTAPVVLGGERACPPEDFGGAFQYMQASAGEIAWDQPGYDPDAFDPKKVDFTPPKKRKRRV
;
A
#
# COMPACT_ATOMS: atom_id res chain seq x y z
N MET A 1 -25.83 7.63 -3.03
CA MET A 1 -25.96 7.07 -1.68
C MET A 1 -24.54 6.83 -1.18
N ALA A 2 -24.21 7.19 0.06
CA ALA A 2 -22.90 6.87 0.62
C ALA A 2 -22.80 5.35 0.84
N THR A 3 -21.66 4.75 0.50
CA THR A 3 -21.36 3.34 0.76
C THR A 3 -20.43 3.25 1.97
N ASP A 4 -20.53 2.15 2.73
CA ASP A 4 -19.61 1.88 3.84
C ASP A 4 -18.17 1.89 3.32
N CYS A 5 -17.28 2.58 4.03
CA CYS A 5 -15.88 2.78 3.68
C CYS A 5 -15.01 2.55 4.90
N PHE A 6 -13.76 2.15 4.68
CA PHE A 6 -12.73 2.17 5.71
C PHE A 6 -11.75 3.30 5.47
N GLU A 7 -11.45 4.06 6.53
CA GLU A 7 -10.30 4.95 6.53
C GLU A 7 -9.03 4.12 6.80
N LEU A 8 -8.12 4.12 5.83
CA LEU A 8 -6.83 3.47 5.88
C LEU A 8 -5.74 4.52 6.14
N GLN A 9 -4.84 4.24 7.07
CA GLN A 9 -3.59 4.95 7.20
C GLN A 9 -2.45 4.02 6.75
N VAL A 10 -1.59 4.51 5.85
CA VAL A 10 -0.39 3.80 5.41
C VAL A 10 0.85 4.61 5.74
N PHE A 11 1.88 3.94 6.22
CA PHE A 11 3.16 4.54 6.60
C PHE A 11 4.31 3.67 6.11
N LEU A 12 5.31 4.28 5.48
CA LEU A 12 6.50 3.59 4.99
C LEU A 12 7.59 3.50 6.08
N TYR A 13 7.99 2.27 6.43
CA TYR A 13 9.05 2.02 7.42
C TYR A 13 10.42 2.48 6.95
N GLN A 14 11.36 2.58 7.91
CA GLN A 14 12.79 2.84 7.71
C GLN A 14 13.16 4.22 7.15
N ILE A 15 12.18 5.07 6.85
CA ILE A 15 12.41 6.43 6.33
C ILE A 15 12.10 7.49 7.39
N THR A 16 12.96 8.51 7.46
CA THR A 16 12.76 9.71 8.29
C THR A 16 13.16 10.95 7.49
N PRO A 17 12.35 12.03 7.47
CA PRO A 17 11.02 12.18 8.10
C PRO A 17 9.95 11.25 7.53
N LYS A 18 8.88 11.04 8.30
CA LYS A 18 7.87 10.01 8.02
C LYS A 18 7.10 10.29 6.73
N ILE A 19 7.00 9.29 5.85
CA ILE A 19 6.12 9.31 4.67
C ILE A 19 4.83 8.56 5.02
N TRP A 20 3.68 9.19 4.80
CA TRP A 20 2.39 8.61 5.15
C TRP A 20 1.24 9.09 4.26
N ARG A 21 0.18 8.30 4.17
CA ARG A 21 -1.10 8.65 3.54
C ARG A 21 -2.27 8.24 4.43
N ARG A 22 -3.37 8.97 4.32
CA ARG A 22 -4.69 8.55 4.81
C ARG A 22 -5.67 8.58 3.64
N VAL A 23 -6.36 7.48 3.41
CA VAL A 23 -7.27 7.28 2.29
C VAL A 23 -8.53 6.57 2.77
N ALA A 24 -9.71 7.07 2.39
CA ALA A 24 -10.95 6.33 2.53
C ALA A 24 -11.11 5.43 1.31
N VAL A 25 -11.41 4.15 1.50
CA VAL A 25 -11.69 3.21 0.41
C VAL A 25 -13.02 2.48 0.65
N PRO A 26 -13.77 2.12 -0.41
CA PRO A 26 -15.00 1.36 -0.27
C PRO A 26 -14.80 0.04 0.47
N ALA A 27 -15.75 -0.33 1.34
CA ALA A 27 -15.66 -1.54 2.15
C ALA A 27 -15.73 -2.83 1.32
N ASP A 28 -16.34 -2.78 0.13
CA ASP A 28 -16.44 -3.88 -0.81
C ASP A 28 -15.20 -4.04 -1.71
N PHE A 29 -14.19 -3.17 -1.58
CA PHE A 29 -12.91 -3.35 -2.27
C PHE A 29 -12.25 -4.66 -1.85
N THR A 30 -11.82 -5.44 -2.84
CA THR A 30 -10.91 -6.57 -2.64
C THR A 30 -9.53 -6.07 -2.27
N PHE A 31 -8.70 -6.93 -1.66
CA PHE A 31 -7.31 -6.55 -1.36
C PHE A 31 -6.49 -6.22 -2.63
N ALA A 32 -6.85 -6.79 -3.79
CA ALA A 32 -6.30 -6.36 -5.08
C ALA A 32 -6.64 -4.89 -5.41
N GLN A 33 -7.88 -4.46 -5.16
CA GLN A 33 -8.30 -3.07 -5.37
C GLN A 33 -7.72 -2.13 -4.29
N VAL A 34 -7.50 -2.63 -3.08
CA VAL A 34 -6.75 -1.90 -2.03
C VAL A 34 -5.31 -1.69 -2.47
N HIS A 35 -4.66 -2.72 -3.02
CA HIS A 35 -3.32 -2.59 -3.61
C HIS A 35 -3.28 -1.52 -4.71
N ASP A 36 -4.22 -1.53 -5.65
CA ASP A 36 -4.31 -0.49 -6.69
C ASP A 36 -4.47 0.92 -6.09
N ALA A 37 -5.30 1.06 -5.04
CA ALA A 37 -5.46 2.33 -4.33
C ALA A 37 -4.19 2.77 -3.61
N LEU A 38 -3.44 1.82 -3.02
CA LEU A 38 -2.14 2.09 -2.39
C LEU A 38 -1.11 2.54 -3.42
N GLN A 39 -1.01 1.86 -4.56
CA GLN A 39 -0.13 2.26 -5.68
C GLN A 39 -0.41 3.69 -6.13
N ALA A 40 -1.69 4.05 -6.30
CA ALA A 40 -2.09 5.41 -6.67
C ALA A 40 -1.67 6.47 -5.63
N VAL A 41 -1.94 6.26 -4.32
CA VAL A 41 -1.59 7.25 -3.28
C VAL A 41 -0.10 7.32 -2.98
N LEU A 42 0.63 6.22 -3.19
CA LEU A 42 2.09 6.18 -3.03
C LEU A 42 2.81 6.72 -4.27
N GLY A 43 2.14 6.81 -5.42
CA GLY A 43 2.73 7.31 -6.66
C GLY A 43 3.61 6.26 -7.37
N TRP A 44 3.27 4.99 -7.21
CA TRP A 44 3.99 3.85 -7.79
C TRP A 44 3.31 3.29 -9.03
N GLU A 45 4.10 2.53 -9.79
CA GLU A 45 3.76 2.08 -11.13
C GLU A 45 3.29 0.61 -11.19
N ASN A 46 3.20 -0.07 -10.04
CA ASN A 46 2.78 -1.46 -9.92
C ASN A 46 3.60 -2.42 -10.81
N LYS A 47 4.93 -2.25 -10.79
CA LYS A 47 5.89 -3.08 -11.56
C LYS A 47 6.28 -4.36 -10.83
N HIS A 48 6.19 -4.36 -9.50
CA HIS A 48 6.79 -5.40 -8.66
C HIS A 48 5.76 -6.23 -7.89
N PRO A 49 6.14 -7.44 -7.42
CA PRO A 49 5.28 -8.23 -6.56
C PRO A 49 4.95 -7.52 -5.24
N HIS A 50 3.78 -7.85 -4.71
CA HIS A 50 3.30 -7.34 -3.44
C HIS A 50 2.58 -8.41 -2.64
N GLU A 51 2.46 -8.17 -1.33
CA GLU A 51 1.63 -8.96 -0.44
C GLU A 51 1.23 -8.16 0.81
N PHE A 52 0.16 -8.59 1.45
CA PHE A 52 -0.21 -8.14 2.79
C PHE A 52 0.08 -9.23 3.80
N ARG A 53 0.78 -8.89 4.89
CA ARG A 53 1.02 -9.81 6.01
C ARG A 53 0.19 -9.42 7.23
N HIS A 54 -0.42 -10.42 7.86
CA HIS A 54 -1.13 -10.25 9.12
C HIS A 54 -0.90 -11.42 10.07
N GLY A 55 -1.43 -11.30 11.30
CA GLY A 55 -1.34 -12.34 12.32
C GLY A 55 -1.41 -11.77 13.73
N LYS A 56 -0.80 -12.45 14.71
CA LYS A 56 -0.85 -12.07 16.13
C LYS A 56 0.54 -11.70 16.66
N GLY A 57 0.65 -10.51 17.25
CA GLY A 57 1.90 -10.01 17.80
C GLY A 57 2.97 -9.91 16.72
N LYS A 58 4.16 -10.46 16.99
CA LYS A 58 5.28 -10.46 16.03
C LYS A 58 5.15 -11.52 14.91
N ARG A 59 4.16 -12.40 15.00
CA ARG A 59 3.94 -13.46 14.00
C ARG A 59 3.01 -12.94 12.91
N LEU A 60 3.58 -12.29 11.91
CA LEU A 60 2.90 -11.78 10.72
C LEU A 60 3.16 -12.74 9.56
N VAL A 61 2.62 -13.97 9.69
CA VAL A 61 2.89 -15.10 8.79
C VAL A 61 1.71 -15.42 7.88
N ASP A 62 0.52 -14.90 8.17
CA ASP A 62 -0.63 -15.04 7.28
C ASP A 62 -0.49 -14.05 6.13
N VAL A 63 -0.80 -14.49 4.91
CA VAL A 63 -0.59 -13.76 3.67
C VAL A 63 -1.92 -13.56 2.95
N ILE A 64 -2.17 -12.33 2.52
CA ILE A 64 -3.16 -12.00 1.50
C ILE A 64 -2.38 -11.48 0.29
N GLY A 65 -2.57 -12.07 -0.89
CA GLY A 65 -1.83 -11.65 -2.08
C GLY A 65 -2.26 -12.38 -3.35
N PRO A 66 -1.58 -12.14 -4.48
CA PRO A 66 -1.85 -12.84 -5.74
C PRO A 66 -1.69 -14.36 -5.59
N VAL A 67 -2.56 -15.14 -6.22
CA VAL A 67 -2.54 -16.63 -6.15
C VAL A 67 -1.18 -17.24 -6.48
N GLY A 68 -0.38 -16.58 -7.34
CA GLY A 68 0.98 -17.01 -7.67
C GLY A 68 1.97 -16.99 -6.50
N LEU A 69 1.62 -16.40 -5.35
CA LEU A 69 2.42 -16.37 -4.13
C LEU A 69 1.96 -17.41 -3.09
N ALA A 70 0.95 -18.24 -3.37
CA ALA A 70 0.40 -19.20 -2.41
C ALA A 70 1.45 -20.18 -1.86
N ASP A 71 2.42 -20.59 -2.68
CA ASP A 71 3.50 -21.50 -2.27
C ASP A 71 4.65 -20.80 -1.52
N GLN A 72 4.59 -19.48 -1.37
CA GLN A 72 5.62 -18.66 -0.70
C GLN A 72 5.20 -18.24 0.71
N VAL A 73 4.08 -18.76 1.21
CA VAL A 73 3.59 -18.46 2.57
C VAL A 73 4.58 -18.97 3.62
N PRO A 74 4.93 -18.13 4.62
CA PRO A 74 5.80 -18.56 5.71
C PRO A 74 5.27 -19.81 6.45
N PRO A 75 6.14 -20.68 6.97
CA PRO A 75 5.72 -21.87 7.70
C PRO A 75 4.71 -21.56 8.82
N GLY A 76 3.59 -22.28 8.81
CA GLY A 76 2.50 -22.10 9.79
C GLY A 76 1.58 -20.90 9.52
N GLY A 77 1.76 -20.20 8.40
CA GLY A 77 0.86 -19.18 7.90
C GLY A 77 -0.27 -19.75 7.04
N SER A 78 -1.30 -18.94 6.83
CA SER A 78 -2.39 -19.19 5.90
C SER A 78 -2.33 -18.26 4.68
N PHE A 79 -2.89 -18.69 3.54
CA PHE A 79 -3.01 -17.90 2.32
C PHE A 79 -4.47 -17.50 2.08
N GLN A 80 -4.68 -16.26 1.63
CA GLN A 80 -5.97 -15.78 1.11
C GLN A 80 -5.76 -15.05 -0.22
N ASP A 81 -6.59 -15.35 -1.22
CA ASP A 81 -6.55 -14.69 -2.52
C ASP A 81 -7.06 -13.25 -2.43
N GLU A 82 -6.18 -12.30 -2.75
CA GLU A 82 -6.50 -10.88 -2.71
C GLU A 82 -7.59 -10.45 -3.69
N ALA A 83 -7.82 -11.23 -4.75
CA ALA A 83 -8.85 -10.94 -5.74
C ALA A 83 -10.26 -11.32 -5.24
N GLN A 84 -10.35 -12.08 -4.15
CA GLN A 84 -11.61 -12.59 -3.58
C GLN A 84 -11.92 -11.98 -2.22
N LEU A 85 -10.90 -11.73 -1.39
CA LEU A 85 -11.11 -11.22 -0.04
C LEU A 85 -11.39 -9.71 -0.07
N THR A 86 -12.58 -9.30 0.38
CA THR A 86 -12.92 -7.88 0.55
C THR A 86 -12.44 -7.32 1.90
N LEU A 87 -12.32 -5.98 1.99
CA LEU A 87 -12.07 -5.32 3.28
C LEU A 87 -13.18 -5.58 4.29
N ALA A 88 -14.44 -5.56 3.86
CA ALA A 88 -15.59 -5.86 4.70
C ALA A 88 -15.52 -7.28 5.28
N ASP A 89 -15.20 -8.28 4.45
CA ASP A 89 -15.08 -9.67 4.87
C ASP A 89 -13.89 -9.89 5.79
N TYR A 90 -12.74 -9.29 5.44
CA TYR A 90 -11.58 -9.31 6.30
C TYR A 90 -11.95 -8.71 7.65
N VAL A 91 -12.33 -7.43 7.72
CA VAL A 91 -12.64 -6.75 8.99
C VAL A 91 -13.71 -7.50 9.77
N GLY A 92 -14.79 -7.90 9.12
CA GLY A 92 -15.89 -8.65 9.70
C GLY A 92 -16.44 -7.96 10.96
N ARG A 93 -16.45 -8.68 12.08
CA ARG A 93 -16.90 -8.18 13.41
C ARG A 93 -15.74 -7.76 14.33
N ARG A 94 -14.51 -7.72 13.81
CA ARG A 94 -13.33 -7.38 14.62
C ARG A 94 -13.38 -5.91 15.02
N ARG A 95 -12.81 -5.59 16.19
CA ARG A 95 -12.66 -4.20 16.64
C ARG A 95 -11.52 -3.54 15.86
N LEU A 96 -11.75 -2.31 15.43
CA LEU A 96 -10.74 -1.45 14.83
C LEU A 96 -9.99 -0.68 15.93
N PRO A 97 -8.72 -0.29 15.70
CA PRO A 97 -7.97 -0.45 14.45
C PRO A 97 -7.41 -1.86 14.23
N LEU A 98 -7.28 -2.26 12.96
CA LEU A 98 -6.56 -3.47 12.55
C LEU A 98 -5.28 -3.08 11.81
N ARG A 99 -4.19 -3.81 12.07
CA ARG A 99 -2.88 -3.56 11.47
C ARG A 99 -2.44 -4.73 10.61
N LEU A 100 -1.90 -4.41 9.44
CA LEU A 100 -1.24 -5.32 8.52
C LEU A 100 0.09 -4.70 8.09
N LEU A 101 0.97 -5.51 7.53
CA LEU A 101 2.05 -5.00 6.70
C LEU A 101 1.65 -5.09 5.23
N TYR A 102 1.95 -4.07 4.46
CA TYR A 102 1.90 -4.10 3.00
C TYR A 102 3.34 -4.07 2.50
N ARG A 103 3.80 -5.17 1.90
CA ARG A 103 5.14 -5.29 1.35
C ARG A 103 5.04 -5.18 -0.17
N TYR A 104 5.82 -4.27 -0.74
CA TYR A 104 5.92 -4.02 -2.18
C TYR A 104 7.39 -4.07 -2.59
N ASP A 105 7.66 -4.63 -3.77
CA ASP A 105 9.02 -4.88 -4.27
C ASP A 105 9.85 -5.75 -3.30
N PHE A 106 9.91 -7.04 -3.59
CA PHE A 106 10.60 -7.99 -2.71
C PHE A 106 12.13 -7.89 -2.82
N ALA A 107 12.66 -7.14 -3.79
CA ALA A 107 14.09 -6.88 -3.92
C ALA A 107 14.50 -5.64 -3.11
N GLU A 108 13.70 -4.58 -3.15
CA GLU A 108 13.97 -3.33 -2.41
C GLU A 108 13.34 -3.29 -1.00
N GLU A 109 12.45 -4.23 -0.72
CA GLU A 109 11.75 -4.43 0.54
C GLU A 109 11.01 -3.17 1.05
N TRP A 110 10.18 -2.56 0.21
CA TRP A 110 9.32 -1.47 0.64
C TRP A 110 8.20 -1.97 1.56
N ILE A 111 8.41 -1.87 2.86
CA ILE A 111 7.46 -2.33 3.88
C ILE A 111 6.68 -1.14 4.44
N HIS A 112 5.36 -1.25 4.37
CA HIS A 112 4.45 -0.28 4.97
C HIS A 112 3.68 -0.90 6.11
N GLU A 113 3.43 -0.13 7.16
CA GLU A 113 2.31 -0.41 8.04
C GLU A 113 1.02 0.07 7.39
N LEU A 114 0.06 -0.83 7.25
CA LEU A 114 -1.30 -0.51 6.84
C LEU A 114 -2.23 -0.64 8.04
N VAL A 115 -2.90 0.44 8.41
CA VAL A 115 -3.84 0.49 9.52
C VAL A 115 -5.24 0.76 8.98
N ILE A 116 -6.16 -0.16 9.21
CA ILE A 116 -7.59 0.06 9.03
C ILE A 116 -8.09 0.77 10.30
N GLU A 117 -8.27 2.09 10.26
CA GLU A 117 -8.48 2.92 11.45
C GLU A 117 -9.92 2.85 11.96
N LYS A 118 -10.90 3.09 11.08
CA LYS A 118 -12.33 3.15 11.43
C LYS A 118 -13.21 2.96 10.18
N ARG A 119 -14.51 2.72 10.42
CA ARG A 119 -15.56 2.80 9.39
C ARG A 119 -15.98 4.25 9.18
N SER A 120 -16.46 4.55 7.98
CA SER A 120 -16.88 5.88 7.52
C SER A 120 -17.89 5.75 6.38
N GLU A 121 -18.69 6.79 6.13
CA GLU A 121 -19.64 6.84 5.03
C GLU A 121 -19.21 7.90 3.99
N GLN A 122 -17.96 7.81 3.55
CA GLN A 122 -17.30 8.94 2.87
C GLN A 122 -17.53 8.99 1.36
N SER A 123 -17.66 7.86 0.65
CA SER A 123 -17.72 7.86 -0.81
C SER A 123 -18.07 6.49 -1.40
N THR A 124 -18.33 6.42 -2.70
CA THR A 124 -18.38 5.16 -3.48
C THR A 124 -17.06 4.86 -4.20
N ALA A 125 -16.04 5.70 -4.00
CA ALA A 125 -14.73 5.61 -4.63
C ALA A 125 -13.63 6.02 -3.62
N PRO A 126 -12.37 5.63 -3.84
CA PRO A 126 -11.27 6.05 -2.98
C PRO A 126 -11.12 7.58 -2.90
N VAL A 127 -10.84 8.10 -1.71
CA VAL A 127 -10.63 9.53 -1.47
C VAL A 127 -9.42 9.73 -0.58
N VAL A 128 -8.49 10.57 -1.00
CA VAL A 128 -7.35 10.98 -0.16
C VAL A 128 -7.84 11.93 0.93
N LEU A 129 -7.60 11.56 2.19
CA LEU A 129 -7.97 12.35 3.37
C LEU A 129 -6.78 13.15 3.93
N GLY A 130 -5.56 12.75 3.59
CA GLY A 130 -4.34 13.44 4.00
C GLY A 130 -3.09 12.64 3.66
N GLY A 131 -1.94 13.25 3.88
CA GLY A 131 -0.64 12.63 3.68
C GLY A 131 0.45 13.68 3.64
N GLU A 132 1.70 13.22 3.65
CA GLU A 132 2.87 14.09 3.67
C GLU A 132 4.05 13.38 2.99
N ARG A 133 4.89 14.18 2.32
CA ARG A 133 6.11 13.77 1.60
C ARG A 133 5.87 12.87 0.39
N ALA A 134 6.74 12.93 -0.61
CA ALA A 134 6.72 11.99 -1.71
C ALA A 134 7.17 10.61 -1.23
N CYS A 135 6.60 9.53 -1.76
CA CYS A 135 7.22 8.21 -1.58
C CYS A 135 8.53 8.13 -2.38
N PRO A 136 9.45 7.23 -2.03
CA PRO A 136 10.57 6.90 -2.89
C PRO A 136 10.06 6.56 -4.30
N PRO A 137 10.72 7.02 -5.36
CA PRO A 137 10.38 6.59 -6.71
C PRO A 137 10.47 5.07 -6.86
N GLU A 138 9.80 4.55 -7.88
CA GLU A 138 9.99 3.16 -8.32
C GLU A 138 11.47 2.90 -8.64
N ASP A 139 11.96 1.70 -8.31
CA ASP A 139 13.33 1.25 -8.62
C ASP A 139 14.44 2.15 -8.03
N PHE A 140 14.21 2.76 -6.86
CA PHE A 140 15.16 3.70 -6.24
C PHE A 140 16.34 2.99 -5.52
N GLY A 141 16.23 1.68 -5.28
CA GLY A 141 17.23 0.88 -4.58
C GLY A 141 17.03 0.78 -3.06
N GLY A 142 15.77 0.84 -2.62
CA GLY A 142 15.39 0.58 -1.23
C GLY A 142 15.69 1.71 -0.23
N ALA A 143 15.29 1.49 1.02
CA ALA A 143 15.30 2.53 2.06
C ALA A 143 16.69 3.07 2.38
N PHE A 144 17.73 2.21 2.30
CA PHE A 144 19.10 2.64 2.59
C PHE A 144 19.59 3.69 1.59
N GLN A 145 19.45 3.42 0.28
CA GLN A 145 19.85 4.38 -0.75
C GLN A 145 18.98 5.64 -0.71
N TYR A 146 17.68 5.49 -0.45
CA TYR A 146 16.79 6.65 -0.22
C TYR A 146 17.28 7.57 0.89
N MET A 147 17.69 7.00 2.02
CA MET A 147 18.19 7.78 3.14
C MET A 147 19.53 8.47 2.85
N GLN A 148 20.42 7.83 2.08
CA GLN A 148 21.65 8.48 1.61
C GLN A 148 21.35 9.68 0.70
N ALA A 149 20.39 9.54 -0.23
CA ALA A 149 20.00 10.62 -1.12
C ALA A 149 19.35 11.79 -0.35
N SER A 150 18.47 11.46 0.61
CA SER A 150 17.83 12.42 1.52
C SER A 150 18.85 13.18 2.38
N ALA A 151 19.93 12.52 2.79
CA ALA A 151 21.05 13.13 3.53
C ALA A 151 22.03 13.92 2.63
N GLY A 152 21.86 13.88 1.30
CA GLY A 152 22.77 14.51 0.35
C GLY A 152 24.11 13.78 0.16
N GLU A 153 24.20 12.52 0.60
CA GLU A 153 25.39 11.67 0.43
C GLU A 153 25.51 11.13 -1.00
N ILE A 154 24.37 10.92 -1.66
CA ILE A 154 24.27 10.55 -3.07
C ILE A 154 23.28 11.48 -3.79
N ALA A 155 23.37 11.56 -5.11
CA ALA A 155 22.42 12.33 -5.91
C ALA A 155 21.08 11.60 -6.06
N TRP A 156 20.00 12.35 -6.21
CA TRP A 156 18.73 11.80 -6.68
C TRP A 156 18.88 11.34 -8.13
N ASP A 157 18.53 10.08 -8.41
CA ASP A 157 18.61 9.51 -9.76
C ASP A 157 17.44 9.95 -10.67
N GLN A 158 16.40 10.56 -10.08
CA GLN A 158 15.22 11.03 -10.82
C GLN A 158 15.14 12.57 -10.88
N PRO A 159 15.29 13.17 -12.07
CA PRO A 159 15.16 14.61 -12.25
C PRO A 159 13.79 15.14 -11.80
N GLY A 160 13.80 16.18 -10.96
CA GLY A 160 12.57 16.84 -10.50
C GLY A 160 11.84 16.12 -9.36
N TYR A 161 12.41 15.04 -8.81
CA TYR A 161 11.92 14.46 -7.56
C TYR A 161 12.10 15.44 -6.40
N ASP A 162 11.02 15.69 -5.67
CA ASP A 162 11.02 16.48 -4.43
C ASP A 162 10.52 15.58 -3.29
N PRO A 163 11.37 15.20 -2.32
CA PRO A 163 10.99 14.31 -1.23
C PRO A 163 9.92 14.91 -0.30
N ASP A 164 9.72 16.23 -0.30
CA ASP A 164 8.72 16.89 0.53
C ASP A 164 7.38 17.07 -0.20
N ALA A 165 7.33 16.83 -1.52
CA ALA A 165 6.14 17.05 -2.32
C ALA A 165 5.07 15.96 -2.14
N PHE A 166 3.88 16.35 -1.70
CA PHE A 166 2.67 15.53 -1.83
C PHE A 166 1.45 16.41 -2.07
N ASP A 167 0.72 16.14 -3.15
CA ASP A 167 -0.53 16.85 -3.49
C ASP A 167 -1.70 15.85 -3.57
N PRO A 168 -2.58 15.81 -2.56
CA PRO A 168 -3.75 14.94 -2.55
C PRO A 168 -4.63 15.06 -3.80
N LYS A 169 -4.65 16.23 -4.46
CA LYS A 169 -5.50 16.49 -5.63
C LYS A 169 -4.95 15.90 -6.92
N LYS A 170 -3.68 15.50 -6.94
CA LYS A 170 -3.03 14.89 -8.12
C LYS A 170 -3.12 13.37 -8.13
N VAL A 171 -3.62 12.75 -7.06
CA VAL A 171 -3.80 11.30 -6.99
C VAL A 171 -4.94 10.88 -7.93
N ASP A 172 -4.61 10.00 -8.87
CA ASP A 172 -5.58 9.38 -9.78
C ASP A 172 -5.74 7.90 -9.43
N PHE A 173 -6.96 7.53 -9.03
CA PHE A 173 -7.30 6.14 -8.70
C PHE A 173 -7.77 5.33 -9.91
N THR A 174 -7.76 5.91 -11.11
CA THR A 174 -8.12 5.19 -12.33
C THR A 174 -7.05 4.14 -12.62
N PRO A 175 -7.39 2.85 -12.72
CA PRO A 175 -6.41 1.82 -13.03
C PRO A 175 -5.72 2.13 -14.37
N PRO A 176 -4.39 1.98 -14.47
CA PRO A 176 -3.68 2.20 -15.71
C PRO A 176 -4.23 1.27 -16.79
N LYS A 177 -4.47 1.80 -18.00
CA LYS A 177 -4.94 0.99 -19.14
C LYS A 177 -3.95 -0.15 -19.35
N LYS A 178 -4.41 -1.40 -19.19
CA LYS A 178 -3.60 -2.60 -19.48
C LYS A 178 -2.97 -2.44 -20.86
N ARG A 179 -1.65 -2.20 -20.92
CA ARG A 179 -0.92 -2.25 -22.19
C ARG A 179 -1.08 -3.66 -22.71
N LYS A 180 -1.73 -3.82 -23.87
CA LYS A 180 -1.78 -5.12 -24.57
C LYS A 180 -0.33 -5.58 -24.72
N ARG A 181 0.06 -6.66 -24.05
CA ARG A 181 1.33 -7.33 -24.34
C ARG A 181 1.25 -7.69 -25.82
N ARG A 182 2.14 -7.12 -26.65
CA ARG A 182 2.36 -7.61 -28.00
C ARG A 182 2.84 -9.05 -27.84
N VAL A 183 1.98 -9.98 -28.24
CA VAL A 183 2.33 -11.39 -28.47
C VAL A 183 3.20 -11.44 -29.73
#